data_AF-A0A1L9QXA7-F1
#
_entry.id   AF-A0A1L9QXA7-F1
#
_cell.length_a   1.000
_cell.length_b   1.000
_cell.length_c   1.000
_cell.angle_alpha   90.00
_cell.angle_beta   90.00
_cell.angle_gamma   90.00
#
_symmetry.space_group_name_H-M   'P 1'
#
loop_
_entity.id
_entity.type
_entity.pdbx_description
1 polymer ?
#
loop_
_entity_poly.entity_id
_entity_poly.type
_entity_poly.pdbx_seq_one_letter_code
_entity_poly.pdbx_strand_id
1 'polypeptide(L)'
;MQQSAIEHLTHHPYSEAQLSHYAEQRGWYDSAHGTHSEDFGKLLANQAQVPVESHLGANLGEISTKLNQGEEVFVAVNSTVEWLPEIIDPHLLAGQPADHIVQVIGVEIDPQTQQPTHVIVNDSGSPEGRGVEIPVEQFQVAMDASHDYMASTESHHQSSWFTSHLGNAESMTFGCKIWTDNYHNVWLDNGIVGTYNGNSFYWKNGNVAGNWNCNNHHAYNAHGQDLGYAQTWSDAALLIYNQS
;
A
#
# COMPACT_ATOMS: atom_id res chain seq x y z
N MET A 1 -2.77 4.46 19.48
CA MET A 1 -3.35 4.92 18.19
C MET A 1 -2.39 5.94 17.56
N GLN A 2 -2.20 5.95 16.23
CA GLN A 2 -1.05 6.61 15.56
C GLN A 2 -1.23 8.12 15.36
N GLN A 3 -1.30 8.84 16.47
CA GLN A 3 -1.44 10.29 16.51
C GLN A 3 -0.39 11.02 15.65
N SER A 4 0.86 10.57 15.69
CA SER A 4 2.00 11.23 15.03
C SER A 4 1.95 11.21 13.49
N ALA A 5 1.38 10.17 12.88
CA ALA A 5 1.35 10.00 11.43
C ALA A 5 0.46 11.07 10.80
N ILE A 6 -0.68 11.33 11.45
CA ILE A 6 -1.63 12.37 11.06
C ILE A 6 -1.07 13.76 11.41
N GLU A 7 -0.44 13.93 12.58
CA GLU A 7 0.23 15.18 12.94
C GLU A 7 1.36 15.55 11.96
N HIS A 8 2.10 14.55 11.46
CA HIS A 8 3.17 14.74 10.48
C HIS A 8 2.64 15.34 9.17
N LEU A 9 1.55 14.78 8.63
CA LEU A 9 0.96 15.25 7.38
C LEU A 9 0.21 16.57 7.52
N THR A 10 -0.46 16.77 8.65
CA THR A 10 -1.35 17.94 8.83
C THR A 10 -0.63 19.14 9.42
N HIS A 11 0.53 18.95 10.04
CA HIS A 11 1.18 19.93 10.91
C HIS A 11 0.26 20.48 12.02
N HIS A 12 -0.83 19.77 12.34
CA HIS A 12 -1.78 20.13 13.40
C HIS A 12 -1.70 19.09 14.52
N PRO A 13 -1.52 19.52 15.78
CA PRO A 13 -1.56 18.59 16.90
C PRO A 13 -2.97 18.05 17.09
N TYR A 14 -3.10 16.74 17.17
CA TYR A 14 -4.35 16.06 17.48
C TYR A 14 -4.15 15.29 18.77
N SER A 15 -5.12 15.28 19.68
CA SER A 15 -5.04 14.33 20.79
C SER A 15 -5.49 12.94 20.35
N GLU A 16 -4.92 11.91 20.98
CA GLU A 16 -5.37 10.54 20.77
C GLU A 16 -6.89 10.39 20.95
N ALA A 17 -7.46 11.05 21.97
CA ALA A 17 -8.90 11.05 22.21
C ALA A 17 -9.72 11.65 21.05
N GLN A 18 -9.22 12.70 20.38
CA GLN A 18 -9.92 13.34 19.26
C GLN A 18 -9.98 12.42 18.03
N LEU A 19 -8.86 11.79 17.68
CA LEU A 19 -8.79 10.89 16.54
C LEU A 19 -9.55 9.59 16.79
N SER A 20 -9.51 9.05 18.02
CA SER A 20 -10.22 7.81 18.36
C SER A 20 -11.71 8.03 18.32
N HIS A 21 -12.18 9.15 18.88
CA HIS A 21 -13.59 9.51 18.81
C HIS A 21 -14.07 9.75 17.37
N TYR A 22 -13.24 10.38 16.54
CA TYR A 22 -13.54 10.60 15.13
C TYR A 22 -13.69 9.28 14.34
N ALA A 23 -12.77 8.34 14.58
CA ALA A 23 -12.74 7.02 13.96
C ALA A 23 -13.89 6.12 14.48
N GLU A 24 -14.17 6.16 15.79
CA GLU A 24 -15.25 5.40 16.44
C GLU A 24 -16.63 5.76 15.85
N GLN A 25 -16.89 7.06 15.67
CA GLN A 25 -18.13 7.54 15.04
C GLN A 25 -18.36 7.01 13.61
N ARG A 26 -17.31 6.52 12.94
CA ARG A 26 -17.33 6.01 11.57
C ARG A 26 -17.17 4.50 11.48
N GLY A 27 -17.07 3.82 12.62
CA GLY A 27 -16.85 2.38 12.71
C GLY A 27 -15.42 1.95 12.34
N TRP A 28 -14.46 2.88 12.34
CA TRP A 28 -13.05 2.61 12.00
C TRP A 28 -12.20 2.26 13.22
N TYR A 29 -12.71 2.55 14.42
CA TYR A 29 -12.04 2.30 15.70
C TYR A 29 -12.99 1.56 16.63
N ASP A 30 -12.46 0.55 17.31
CA ASP A 30 -13.10 -0.12 18.43
C ASP A 30 -12.20 -0.04 19.67
N SER A 31 -12.80 0.19 20.83
CA SER A 31 -12.06 0.33 22.09
C SER A 31 -11.26 -0.92 22.51
N ALA A 32 -11.62 -2.11 22.02
CA ALA A 32 -10.91 -3.34 22.33
C ALA A 32 -9.76 -3.64 21.36
N HIS A 33 -9.79 -3.12 20.13
CA HIS A 33 -8.84 -3.48 19.07
C HIS A 33 -8.10 -2.29 18.43
N GLY A 34 -8.48 -1.05 18.74
CA GLY A 34 -7.92 0.16 18.13
C GLY A 34 -8.53 0.48 16.77
N THR A 35 -7.81 1.27 15.97
CA THR A 35 -8.17 1.55 14.58
C THR A 35 -7.81 0.35 13.73
N HIS A 36 -8.74 -0.16 12.93
CA HIS A 36 -8.43 -1.24 11.99
C HIS A 36 -7.45 -0.75 10.94
N SER A 37 -6.39 -1.52 10.64
CA SER A 37 -5.35 -1.12 9.69
C SER A 37 -5.93 -0.72 8.33
N GLU A 38 -6.93 -1.45 7.84
CA GLU A 38 -7.65 -1.16 6.59
C GLU A 38 -8.39 0.19 6.56
N ASP A 39 -8.72 0.74 7.73
CA ASP A 39 -9.38 2.03 7.87
C ASP A 39 -8.38 3.18 8.12
N PHE A 40 -7.10 2.87 8.33
CA PHE A 40 -6.06 3.87 8.55
C PHE A 40 -5.97 4.85 7.37
N GLY A 41 -5.94 4.34 6.13
CA GLY A 41 -5.92 5.19 4.93
C GLY A 41 -7.14 6.13 4.85
N LYS A 42 -8.32 5.69 5.29
CA LYS A 42 -9.53 6.53 5.35
C LYS A 42 -9.39 7.62 6.41
N LEU A 43 -8.87 7.26 7.59
CA LEU A 43 -8.60 8.22 8.66
C LEU A 43 -7.60 9.29 8.20
N LEU A 44 -6.52 8.87 7.54
CA LEU A 44 -5.49 9.74 6.97
C LEU A 44 -6.08 10.70 5.93
N ALA A 45 -6.81 10.18 4.94
CA ALA A 45 -7.43 10.98 3.89
C ALA A 45 -8.38 12.05 4.46
N ASN A 46 -9.17 11.68 5.47
CA ASN A 46 -10.17 12.57 6.05
C ASN A 46 -9.58 13.64 6.98
N GLN A 47 -8.53 13.32 7.74
CA GLN A 47 -7.91 14.25 8.67
C GLN A 47 -6.91 15.18 7.97
N ALA A 48 -6.10 14.65 7.06
CA ALA A 48 -5.12 15.42 6.32
C ALA A 48 -5.69 16.12 5.08
N GLN A 49 -6.91 15.76 4.65
CA GLN A 49 -7.55 16.29 3.44
C GLN A 49 -6.66 16.12 2.20
N VAL A 50 -5.91 15.02 2.16
CA VAL A 50 -5.07 14.61 1.03
C VAL A 50 -5.64 13.32 0.42
N PRO A 51 -5.49 13.10 -0.89
CA PRO A 51 -5.76 11.79 -1.47
C PRO A 51 -4.80 10.77 -0.85
N VAL A 52 -5.35 9.61 -0.49
CA VAL A 52 -4.61 8.48 0.06
C VAL A 52 -5.00 7.25 -0.73
N GLU A 53 -3.99 6.55 -1.22
CA GLU A 53 -4.11 5.20 -1.74
C GLU A 53 -3.82 4.22 -0.60
N SER A 54 -4.59 3.14 -0.49
CA SER A 54 -4.29 2.08 0.47
C SER A 54 -4.75 0.73 -0.04
N HIS A 55 -3.93 -0.30 0.17
CA HIS A 55 -4.16 -1.65 -0.33
C HIS A 55 -3.31 -2.68 0.43
N LEU A 56 -3.57 -3.95 0.14
CA LEU A 56 -2.82 -5.12 0.63
C LEU A 56 -1.87 -5.60 -0.48
N GLY A 57 -0.88 -6.43 -0.11
CA GLY A 57 0.06 -7.03 -1.06
C GLY A 57 1.14 -6.07 -1.56
N ALA A 58 1.39 -4.97 -0.86
CA ALA A 58 2.48 -4.06 -1.19
C ALA A 58 3.84 -4.75 -1.02
N ASN A 59 4.85 -4.29 -1.76
CA ASN A 59 6.21 -4.80 -1.63
C ASN A 59 7.23 -3.67 -1.53
N LEU A 60 8.47 -3.98 -1.17
CA LEU A 60 9.55 -2.99 -1.03
C LEU A 60 9.84 -2.18 -2.29
N GLY A 61 9.60 -2.75 -3.48
CA GLY A 61 9.76 -2.03 -4.75
C GLY A 61 8.71 -0.94 -4.94
N GLU A 62 7.47 -1.23 -4.55
CA GLU A 62 6.39 -0.25 -4.53
C GLU A 62 6.65 0.84 -3.49
N ILE A 63 6.98 0.47 -2.25
CA ILE A 63 7.34 1.40 -1.19
C ILE A 63 8.45 2.35 -1.67
N SER A 64 9.51 1.80 -2.27
CA SER A 64 10.62 2.60 -2.81
C SER A 64 10.17 3.54 -3.93
N THR A 65 9.25 3.09 -4.79
CA THR A 65 8.69 3.91 -5.88
C THR A 65 7.90 5.10 -5.32
N LYS A 66 7.04 4.85 -4.34
CA LYS A 66 6.23 5.85 -3.65
C LYS A 66 7.10 6.89 -2.95
N LEU A 67 8.11 6.45 -2.20
CA LEU A 67 9.09 7.34 -1.56
C LEU A 67 9.84 8.22 -2.58
N ASN A 68 10.26 7.63 -3.70
CA ASN A 68 10.94 8.37 -4.78
C ASN A 68 10.04 9.39 -5.48
N GLN A 69 8.71 9.22 -5.42
CA GLN A 69 7.73 10.18 -5.91
C GLN A 69 7.49 11.33 -4.92
N GLY A 70 8.09 11.28 -3.73
CA GLY A 70 7.84 12.23 -2.65
C GLY A 70 6.53 11.94 -1.91
N GLU A 71 6.00 10.74 -2.03
CA GLU A 71 4.82 10.29 -1.30
C GLU A 71 5.19 9.85 0.11
N GLU A 72 4.31 10.14 1.06
CA GLU A 72 4.42 9.69 2.43
C GLU A 72 3.84 8.29 2.54
N VAL A 73 4.63 7.33 3.03
CA VAL A 73 4.29 5.90 3.05
C VAL A 73 4.13 5.41 4.49
N PHE A 74 3.04 4.69 4.74
CA PHE A 74 2.69 4.10 6.01
C PHE A 74 2.39 2.61 5.82
N VAL A 75 2.89 1.77 6.71
CA VAL A 75 2.72 0.31 6.63
C VAL A 75 2.20 -0.24 7.95
N ALA A 76 1.32 -1.25 7.89
CA ALA A 76 0.87 -1.92 9.09
C ALA A 76 1.80 -3.09 9.41
N VAL A 77 2.20 -3.16 10.67
CA VAL A 77 3.25 -4.06 11.15
C VAL A 77 2.85 -4.68 12.47
N ASN A 78 3.43 -5.83 12.77
CA ASN A 78 3.46 -6.34 14.13
C ASN A 78 4.66 -5.72 14.87
N SER A 79 4.37 -4.87 15.86
CA SER A 79 5.39 -4.17 16.65
C SER A 79 6.30 -5.12 17.44
N THR A 80 5.85 -6.33 17.77
CA THR A 80 6.68 -7.32 18.48
C THR A 80 7.87 -7.76 17.62
N VAL A 81 7.73 -7.72 16.29
CA VAL A 81 8.81 -8.07 15.36
C VAL A 81 9.80 -6.92 15.22
N GLU A 82 9.39 -5.65 15.32
CA GLU A 82 10.25 -4.47 15.14
C GLU A 82 11.32 -4.32 16.24
N TRP A 83 11.02 -4.76 17.46
CA TRP A 83 11.90 -4.59 18.63
C TRP A 83 12.76 -5.81 18.96
N LEU A 84 12.80 -6.81 18.07
CA LEU A 84 13.63 -7.97 18.30
C LEU A 84 15.11 -7.64 18.10
N PRO A 85 16.00 -8.08 19.01
CA PRO A 85 17.42 -8.11 18.71
C PRO A 85 17.68 -9.07 17.54
N GLU A 86 18.61 -8.73 16.64
CA GLU A 86 19.00 -9.48 15.41
C GLU A 86 19.25 -11.00 15.60
N ILE A 87 19.43 -11.43 16.84
CA ILE A 87 19.68 -12.82 17.24
C ILE A 87 18.41 -13.69 17.34
N ILE A 88 17.21 -13.12 17.24
CA ILE A 88 15.95 -13.89 17.23
C ILE A 88 15.49 -14.04 15.79
N ASP A 89 15.29 -15.28 15.35
CA ASP A 89 14.71 -15.60 14.04
C ASP A 89 13.29 -15.01 13.96
N PRO A 90 13.04 -14.01 13.10
CA PRO A 90 11.75 -13.33 13.01
C PRO A 90 10.63 -14.29 12.58
N HIS A 91 10.94 -15.37 11.84
CA HIS A 91 9.95 -16.37 11.43
C HIS A 91 9.31 -17.09 12.62
N LEU A 92 9.93 -17.08 13.80
CA LEU A 92 9.34 -17.62 15.03
C LEU A 92 8.12 -16.82 15.52
N LEU A 93 7.89 -15.61 15.01
CA LEU A 93 6.73 -14.77 15.29
C LEU A 93 5.72 -14.70 14.12
N ALA A 94 5.95 -15.46 13.05
CA ALA A 94 5.03 -15.49 11.91
C ALA A 94 3.62 -15.92 12.36
N GLY A 95 2.61 -15.15 11.94
CA GLY A 95 1.19 -15.39 12.28
C GLY A 95 0.66 -14.61 13.48
N GLN A 96 1.45 -13.74 14.11
CA GLN A 96 0.91 -12.71 15.00
C GLN A 96 0.20 -11.62 14.19
N PRO A 97 -0.93 -11.06 14.67
CA PRO A 97 -1.64 -10.00 13.94
C PRO A 97 -0.88 -8.68 13.97
N ALA A 98 -1.01 -7.85 12.94
CA ALA A 98 -0.51 -6.48 13.00
C ALA A 98 -1.24 -5.69 14.09
N ASP A 99 -0.48 -4.90 14.85
CA ASP A 99 -0.98 -4.09 15.97
C ASP A 99 -0.51 -2.64 15.90
N HIS A 100 0.24 -2.28 14.85
CA HIS A 100 0.92 -1.00 14.75
C HIS A 100 1.06 -0.50 13.31
N ILE A 101 1.35 0.80 13.14
CA ILE A 101 1.68 1.42 11.84
C ILE A 101 2.92 2.28 12.05
N VAL A 102 3.85 2.14 11.12
CA VAL A 102 5.06 2.99 11.04
C VAL A 102 5.08 3.74 9.72
N GLN A 103 5.71 4.90 9.71
CA GLN A 103 5.99 5.63 8.49
C GLN A 103 7.31 5.11 7.92
N VAL A 104 7.31 4.63 6.68
CA VAL A 104 8.55 4.32 5.98
C VAL A 104 9.10 5.61 5.39
N ILE A 105 10.38 5.89 5.61
CA ILE A 105 11.05 7.09 5.10
C ILE A 105 12.25 6.78 4.21
N GLY A 106 12.62 5.50 4.09
CA GLY A 106 13.69 5.07 3.20
C GLY A 106 13.79 3.56 3.08
N VAL A 107 14.41 3.13 1.98
CA VAL A 107 14.87 1.75 1.79
C VAL A 107 16.34 1.85 1.41
N GLU A 108 17.21 1.26 2.22
CA GLU A 108 18.64 1.21 1.95
C GLU A 108 18.94 0.10 0.95
N ILE A 109 19.77 0.41 -0.06
CA ILE A 109 20.19 -0.53 -1.11
C ILE A 109 21.70 -0.75 -1.01
N ASP A 110 22.13 -2.01 -0.96
CA ASP A 110 23.53 -2.37 -1.07
C ASP A 110 24.06 -1.99 -2.48
N PRO A 111 25.07 -1.11 -2.59
CA PRO A 111 25.58 -0.66 -3.88
C PRO A 111 26.24 -1.76 -4.72
N GLN A 112 26.71 -2.85 -4.10
CA GLN A 112 27.34 -3.97 -4.79
C GLN A 112 26.32 -4.97 -5.33
N THR A 113 25.33 -5.33 -4.52
CA THR A 113 24.35 -6.37 -4.88
C THR A 113 23.07 -5.80 -5.48
N GLN A 114 22.85 -4.49 -5.34
CA GLN A 114 21.62 -3.79 -5.74
C GLN A 114 20.37 -4.38 -5.06
N GLN A 115 20.55 -5.00 -3.89
CA GLN A 115 19.46 -5.56 -3.07
C GLN A 115 19.17 -4.66 -1.87
N PRO A 116 17.90 -4.58 -1.42
CA PRO A 116 17.56 -3.84 -0.22
C PRO A 116 18.12 -4.54 1.02
N THR A 117 18.72 -3.75 1.92
CA THR A 117 19.35 -4.24 3.16
C THR A 117 18.50 -3.88 4.38
N HIS A 118 18.08 -2.62 4.46
CA HIS A 118 17.29 -2.09 5.57
C HIS A 118 16.12 -1.25 5.07
N VAL A 119 15.08 -1.19 5.90
CA VAL A 119 13.99 -0.23 5.79
C VAL A 119 14.15 0.78 6.92
N ILE A 120 14.09 2.06 6.57
CA ILE A 120 14.24 3.17 7.51
C ILE A 120 12.83 3.67 7.85
N VAL A 121 12.48 3.66 9.13
CA VAL A 121 11.14 4.02 9.59
C VAL A 121 11.15 5.13 10.64
N ASN A 122 10.07 5.91 10.66
CA ASN A 122 9.66 6.67 11.83
C ASN A 122 8.56 5.90 12.55
N ASP A 123 8.89 5.41 13.74
CA ASP A 123 7.96 4.89 14.71
C ASP A 123 7.62 5.94 15.77
N SER A 124 6.33 6.11 16.02
CA SER A 124 5.78 7.01 17.03
C SER A 124 5.44 6.36 18.36
N GLY A 125 5.39 5.04 18.41
CA GLY A 125 5.27 4.26 19.64
C GLY A 125 6.53 4.37 20.51
N SER A 126 7.65 4.84 19.94
CA SER A 126 8.92 5.00 20.64
C SER A 126 9.44 6.45 20.60
N PRO A 127 9.89 7.03 21.73
CA PRO A 127 10.59 8.32 21.76
C PRO A 127 11.88 8.35 20.93
N GLU A 128 12.49 7.19 20.69
CA GLU A 128 13.69 7.01 19.86
C GLU A 128 13.35 6.46 18.46
N GLY A 129 12.08 6.34 18.11
CA GLY A 129 11.63 5.70 16.88
C GLY A 129 11.91 6.47 15.59
N ARG A 130 12.67 7.56 15.62
CA ARG A 130 12.96 8.37 14.42
C ARG A 130 14.16 7.79 13.66
N GLY A 131 13.94 7.43 12.40
CA GLY A 131 15.00 6.91 11.53
C GLY A 131 15.57 5.58 11.99
N VAL A 132 14.72 4.70 12.53
CA VAL A 132 15.13 3.35 12.93
C VAL A 132 15.39 2.53 11.66
N GLU A 133 16.55 1.91 11.59
CA GLU A 133 16.93 1.00 10.51
C GLU A 133 16.54 -0.43 10.90
N ILE A 134 15.68 -1.06 10.09
CA ILE A 134 15.18 -2.42 10.33
C ILE A 134 15.67 -3.31 9.18
N PRO A 135 16.32 -4.45 9.45
CA PRO A 135 16.69 -5.41 8.41
C PRO A 135 15.48 -5.83 7.57
N VAL A 136 15.64 -5.93 6.25
CA VAL A 136 14.54 -6.24 5.32
C VAL A 136 13.78 -7.51 5.68
N GLU A 137 14.48 -8.57 6.09
CA GLU A 137 13.84 -9.84 6.47
C GLU A 137 12.93 -9.67 7.70
N GLN A 138 13.38 -8.90 8.69
CA GLN A 138 12.61 -8.59 9.89
C GLN A 138 11.41 -7.70 9.58
N PHE A 139 11.62 -6.67 8.75
CA PHE A 139 10.54 -5.79 8.30
C PHE A 139 9.47 -6.55 7.52
N GLN A 140 9.87 -7.43 6.60
CA GLN A 140 8.91 -8.21 5.79
C GLN A 140 8.07 -9.12 6.69
N VAL A 141 8.67 -9.82 7.66
CA VAL A 141 7.89 -10.62 8.62
C VAL A 141 6.95 -9.77 9.46
N ALA A 142 7.35 -8.55 9.83
CA ALA A 142 6.50 -7.62 10.57
C ALA A 142 5.31 -7.16 9.71
N MET A 143 5.55 -6.88 8.42
CA MET A 143 4.57 -6.40 7.46
C MET A 143 3.59 -7.50 7.01
N ASP A 144 4.05 -8.75 6.86
CA ASP A 144 3.23 -9.92 6.54
C ASP A 144 2.05 -10.09 7.54
N ALA A 145 2.21 -9.63 8.78
CA ALA A 145 1.19 -9.66 9.83
C ALA A 145 -0.09 -8.88 9.47
N SER A 146 0.00 -7.97 8.49
CA SER A 146 -1.12 -7.20 7.96
C SER A 146 -1.53 -7.60 6.54
N HIS A 147 -0.98 -8.70 6.01
CA HIS A 147 -1.05 -9.03 4.59
C HIS A 147 -0.50 -7.92 3.70
N ASP A 148 0.63 -7.34 4.12
CA ASP A 148 1.33 -6.30 3.39
C ASP A 148 0.48 -5.05 3.15
N TYR A 149 -0.26 -4.62 4.19
CA TYR A 149 -1.02 -3.38 4.12
C TYR A 149 -0.10 -2.18 4.03
N MET A 150 -0.37 -1.34 3.04
CA MET A 150 0.25 -0.03 2.85
C MET A 150 -0.84 1.03 2.65
N ALA A 151 -0.58 2.23 3.18
CA ALA A 151 -1.24 3.46 2.79
C ALA A 151 -0.19 4.49 2.36
N SER A 152 -0.43 5.21 1.26
CA SER A 152 0.44 6.30 0.83
C SER A 152 -0.36 7.53 0.40
N THR A 153 0.18 8.72 0.63
CA THR A 153 -0.40 9.95 0.06
C THR A 153 -0.18 9.94 -1.45
N GLU A 154 -1.15 10.38 -2.25
CA GLU A 154 -0.86 10.63 -3.67
C GLU A 154 -0.19 12.01 -3.82
N SER A 155 0.89 12.06 -4.59
CA SER A 155 1.75 13.24 -4.76
C SER A 155 0.95 14.54 -5.02
N HIS A 156 0.88 15.41 -3.99
CA HIS A 156 0.57 16.83 -4.10
C HIS A 156 1.77 17.66 -3.61
N HIS A 157 2.80 17.83 -4.43
CA HIS A 157 3.62 19.04 -4.29
C HIS A 157 2.81 20.23 -4.82
N GLN A 158 2.13 20.96 -3.93
CA GLN A 158 1.79 22.35 -4.22
C GLN A 158 3.07 23.20 -4.20
N SER A 159 3.87 23.12 -5.26
CA SER A 159 4.85 24.15 -5.56
C SER A 159 4.13 25.35 -6.19
N SER A 160 3.54 26.18 -5.33
CA SER A 160 3.23 27.54 -5.76
C SER A 160 4.56 28.27 -6.01
N TRP A 161 4.64 28.93 -7.17
CA TRP A 161 5.69 29.83 -7.65
C TRP A 161 6.96 29.18 -8.25
N PHE A 162 6.93 28.84 -9.55
CA PHE A 162 7.78 29.44 -10.59
C PHE A 162 7.39 28.93 -11.97
N THR A 163 7.07 29.87 -12.87
CA THR A 163 6.69 29.61 -14.25
C THR A 163 7.93 29.37 -15.13
N SER A 164 7.84 28.33 -15.96
CA SER A 164 8.28 28.28 -17.36
C SER A 164 9.71 27.85 -17.72
N HIS A 165 9.75 27.00 -18.76
CA HIS A 165 10.83 26.65 -19.68
C HIS A 165 11.85 25.58 -19.25
N LEU A 166 12.09 24.66 -20.21
CA LEU A 166 12.99 23.50 -20.20
C LEU A 166 12.32 22.28 -19.52
N GLY A 167 11.93 21.20 -20.20
CA GLY A 167 12.69 20.46 -21.22
C GLY A 167 13.16 19.17 -20.56
N ASN A 168 12.54 18.05 -20.93
CA ASN A 168 12.88 16.66 -20.59
C ASN A 168 12.86 16.28 -19.10
N ALA A 169 11.86 15.49 -18.71
CA ALA A 169 11.98 14.56 -17.59
C ALA A 169 11.53 13.18 -18.08
N GLU A 170 12.47 12.43 -18.63
CA GLU A 170 12.42 10.98 -18.63
C GLU A 170 12.47 10.53 -17.17
N SER A 171 11.30 10.26 -16.57
CA SER A 171 11.19 9.37 -15.43
C SER A 171 10.32 8.21 -15.90
N MET A 172 11.00 7.21 -16.43
CA MET A 172 10.41 5.96 -16.90
C MET A 172 10.09 5.09 -15.69
N THR A 173 8.84 5.12 -15.22
CA THR A 173 8.28 4.05 -14.39
C THR A 173 8.07 2.82 -15.28
N PHE A 174 8.84 1.75 -15.01
CA PHE A 174 8.54 0.42 -15.54
C PHE A 174 7.80 -0.38 -14.46
N GLY A 175 6.49 -0.36 -14.52
CA GLY A 175 5.58 -1.19 -13.74
C GLY A 175 4.20 -1.01 -14.32
N CYS A 176 3.66 -2.05 -14.96
CA CYS A 176 2.42 -1.92 -15.71
C CYS A 176 1.25 -1.61 -14.76
N LYS A 177 0.66 -0.41 -14.84
CA LYS A 177 -0.50 -0.04 -14.01
C LYS A 177 -1.76 -0.64 -14.65
N ILE A 178 -2.46 -1.56 -13.97
CA ILE A 178 -3.75 -2.10 -14.46
C ILE A 178 -4.93 -1.48 -13.71
N TRP A 179 -5.97 -1.04 -14.41
CA TRP A 179 -7.20 -0.56 -13.78
C TRP A 179 -8.41 -0.69 -14.71
N THR A 180 -9.60 -0.65 -14.12
CA THR A 180 -10.88 -0.60 -14.84
C THR A 180 -11.51 0.79 -14.78
N ASP A 181 -12.21 1.21 -15.83
CA ASP A 181 -12.96 2.47 -15.84
C ASP A 181 -14.49 2.26 -15.85
N ASN A 182 -15.23 3.37 -15.74
CA ASN A 182 -16.70 3.40 -15.79
C ASN A 182 -17.27 3.14 -17.21
N TYR A 183 -16.42 3.03 -18.22
CA TYR A 183 -16.78 2.71 -19.60
C TYR A 183 -16.53 1.24 -19.93
N HIS A 184 -16.33 0.40 -18.91
CA HIS A 184 -16.10 -1.02 -19.06
C HIS A 184 -14.77 -1.39 -19.73
N ASN A 185 -13.78 -0.49 -19.74
CA ASN A 185 -12.45 -0.78 -20.26
C ASN A 185 -11.52 -1.32 -19.17
N VAL A 186 -10.58 -2.16 -19.58
CA VAL A 186 -9.42 -2.55 -18.78
C VAL A 186 -8.20 -1.86 -19.40
N TRP A 187 -7.50 -1.07 -18.60
CA TRP A 187 -6.31 -0.32 -18.97
C TRP A 187 -5.07 -1.00 -18.41
N LEU A 188 -4.04 -1.14 -19.23
CA LEU A 188 -2.68 -1.49 -18.83
C LEU A 188 -1.78 -0.33 -19.27
N ASP A 189 -1.17 0.34 -18.30
CA ASP A 189 -0.53 1.63 -18.52
C ASP A 189 -1.46 2.56 -19.30
N ASN A 190 -0.96 3.24 -20.32
CA ASN A 190 -1.75 4.19 -21.09
C ASN A 190 -2.58 3.53 -22.21
N GLY A 191 -2.74 2.21 -22.19
CA GLY A 191 -3.42 1.46 -23.24
C GLY A 191 -4.60 0.65 -22.72
N ILE A 192 -5.76 0.79 -23.34
CA ILE A 192 -6.82 -0.22 -23.19
C ILE A 192 -6.25 -1.55 -23.65
N VAL A 193 -6.40 -2.63 -22.89
CA VAL A 193 -6.00 -4.00 -23.24
C VAL A 193 -7.19 -4.93 -23.46
N GLY A 194 -8.35 -4.51 -22.98
CA GLY A 194 -9.61 -5.18 -23.24
C GLY A 194 -10.77 -4.52 -22.49
N THR A 195 -11.81 -5.29 -22.23
CA THR A 195 -13.05 -4.80 -21.60
C THR A 195 -13.53 -5.78 -20.54
N TYR A 196 -14.45 -5.36 -19.69
CA TYR A 196 -15.16 -6.24 -18.76
C TYR A 196 -16.67 -6.07 -18.88
N ASN A 197 -17.43 -7.14 -18.71
CA ASN A 197 -18.88 -7.08 -18.63
C ASN A 197 -19.36 -8.01 -17.52
N GLY A 198 -19.96 -7.41 -16.49
CA GLY A 198 -20.23 -8.09 -15.23
C GLY A 198 -18.96 -8.69 -14.65
N ASN A 199 -18.95 -10.01 -14.50
CA ASN A 199 -17.86 -10.77 -13.91
C ASN A 199 -16.88 -11.36 -14.94
N SER A 200 -17.00 -11.01 -16.21
CA SER A 200 -16.18 -11.57 -17.29
C SER A 200 -15.29 -10.49 -17.92
N PHE A 201 -14.05 -10.87 -18.21
CA PHE A 201 -13.05 -10.03 -18.85
C PHE A 201 -12.82 -10.52 -20.28
N TYR A 202 -12.59 -9.59 -21.20
CA TYR A 202 -12.47 -9.86 -22.63
C TYR A 202 -11.25 -9.14 -23.20
N TRP A 203 -10.52 -9.82 -24.08
CA TRP A 203 -9.47 -9.21 -24.89
C TRP A 203 -10.06 -8.23 -25.91
N LYS A 204 -9.22 -7.37 -26.51
CA LYS A 204 -9.65 -6.46 -27.61
C LYS A 204 -10.33 -7.16 -28.79
N ASN A 205 -9.97 -8.41 -29.07
CA ASN A 205 -10.56 -9.18 -30.15
C ASN A 205 -11.95 -9.78 -29.79
N GLY A 206 -12.45 -9.53 -28.57
CA GLY A 206 -13.75 -10.00 -28.08
C GLY A 206 -13.74 -11.40 -27.47
N ASN A 207 -12.60 -12.11 -27.47
CA ASN A 207 -12.49 -13.40 -26.82
C ASN A 207 -12.46 -13.23 -25.29
N VAL A 208 -13.02 -14.21 -24.57
CA VAL A 208 -12.98 -14.24 -23.11
C VAL A 208 -11.53 -14.40 -22.65
N ALA A 209 -11.10 -13.51 -21.75
CA ALA A 209 -9.81 -13.54 -21.08
C ALA A 209 -9.88 -14.35 -19.77
N GLY A 210 -10.97 -14.16 -19.02
CA GLY A 210 -11.19 -14.82 -17.76
C GLY A 210 -12.44 -14.31 -17.06
N ASN A 211 -12.66 -14.76 -15.83
CA ASN A 211 -13.80 -14.37 -15.01
C ASN A 211 -13.40 -14.18 -13.55
N TRP A 212 -14.16 -13.35 -12.84
CA TRP A 212 -14.04 -13.16 -11.40
C TRP A 212 -15.32 -13.59 -10.70
N ASN A 213 -15.20 -14.42 -9.69
CA ASN A 213 -16.35 -14.88 -8.92
C ASN A 213 -16.50 -14.02 -7.67
N CYS A 214 -17.46 -13.10 -7.67
CA CYS A 214 -17.72 -12.19 -6.55
C CYS A 214 -18.19 -12.90 -5.25
N ASN A 215 -18.52 -14.20 -5.27
CA ASN A 215 -18.93 -14.92 -4.07
C ASN A 215 -17.74 -15.45 -3.27
N ASN A 216 -16.66 -15.84 -3.95
CA ASN A 216 -15.44 -16.33 -3.31
C ASN A 216 -14.24 -15.39 -3.53
N HIS A 217 -14.43 -14.32 -4.30
CA HIS A 217 -13.41 -13.36 -4.70
C HIS A 217 -12.24 -13.97 -5.47
N HIS A 218 -12.41 -15.10 -6.18
CA HIS A 218 -11.32 -15.69 -6.98
C HIS A 218 -11.42 -15.31 -8.46
N ALA A 219 -10.27 -15.08 -9.09
CA ALA A 219 -10.13 -14.89 -10.52
C ALA A 219 -9.83 -16.22 -11.21
N TYR A 220 -10.33 -16.39 -12.43
CA TYR A 220 -10.16 -17.60 -13.24
C TYR A 220 -9.79 -17.22 -14.67
N ASN A 221 -8.92 -17.99 -15.32
CA ASN A 221 -8.65 -17.78 -16.74
C ASN A 221 -9.77 -18.32 -17.64
N ALA A 222 -9.65 -18.10 -18.96
CA ALA A 222 -10.63 -18.56 -19.95
C ALA A 222 -10.87 -20.09 -19.96
N HIS A 223 -9.99 -20.88 -19.35
CA HIS A 223 -10.13 -22.34 -19.21
C HIS A 223 -10.71 -22.76 -17.85
N GLY A 224 -11.05 -21.81 -16.98
CA GLY A 224 -11.59 -22.06 -15.64
C GLY A 224 -10.54 -22.45 -14.60
N GLN A 225 -9.24 -22.23 -14.87
CA GLN A 225 -8.20 -22.43 -13.87
C GLN A 225 -8.20 -21.26 -12.89
N ASP A 226 -8.17 -21.57 -11.59
CA ASP A 226 -8.11 -20.58 -10.52
C ASP A 226 -6.75 -19.87 -10.51
N LEU A 227 -6.78 -18.55 -10.55
CA LEU A 227 -5.61 -17.68 -10.60
C LEU A 227 -5.27 -17.09 -9.23
N GLY A 228 -6.16 -17.28 -8.25
CA GLY A 228 -6.03 -16.75 -6.91
C GLY A 228 -7.12 -15.75 -6.54
N TYR A 229 -7.05 -15.33 -5.29
CA TYR A 229 -7.93 -14.34 -4.70
C TYR A 229 -7.67 -12.95 -5.28
N ALA A 230 -8.75 -12.21 -5.54
CA ALA A 230 -8.80 -10.86 -6.07
C ALA A 230 -9.94 -10.12 -5.37
N GLN A 231 -9.61 -9.11 -4.57
CA GLN A 231 -10.61 -8.39 -3.79
C GLN A 231 -11.45 -7.45 -4.65
N THR A 232 -10.87 -6.93 -5.73
CA THR A 232 -11.50 -6.00 -6.66
C THR A 232 -11.47 -6.50 -8.11
N TRP A 233 -12.22 -5.83 -9.00
CA TRP A 233 -12.13 -6.07 -10.45
C TRP A 233 -10.76 -5.76 -11.03
N SER A 234 -10.03 -4.78 -10.48
CA SER A 234 -8.68 -4.45 -10.92
C SER A 234 -7.69 -5.56 -10.56
N ASP A 235 -7.80 -6.13 -9.35
CA ASP A 235 -6.97 -7.25 -8.93
C ASP A 235 -7.25 -8.49 -9.80
N ALA A 236 -8.52 -8.74 -10.08
CA ALA A 236 -8.91 -9.84 -10.96
C ALA A 236 -8.40 -9.62 -12.39
N ALA A 237 -8.45 -8.39 -12.90
CA ALA A 237 -7.85 -8.04 -14.18
C ALA A 237 -6.35 -8.31 -14.14
N LEU A 238 -5.62 -7.91 -13.10
CA LEU A 238 -4.17 -8.13 -13.01
C LEU A 238 -3.83 -9.62 -13.14
N LEU A 239 -4.51 -10.47 -12.37
CA LEU A 239 -4.31 -11.92 -12.40
C LEU A 239 -4.61 -12.51 -13.78
N ILE A 240 -5.69 -12.07 -14.43
CA ILE A 240 -6.12 -12.56 -15.74
C ILE A 240 -5.18 -12.10 -16.87
N TYR A 241 -4.70 -10.86 -16.82
CA TYR A 241 -3.84 -10.30 -17.86
C TYR A 241 -2.36 -10.71 -17.72
N ASN A 242 -1.93 -11.19 -16.55
CA ASN A 242 -0.61 -11.81 -16.38
C ASN A 242 -0.51 -13.23 -16.99
N GLN A 243 -1.59 -13.76 -17.55
CA GLN A 243 -1.62 -15.08 -18.22
C GLN A 243 -1.21 -15.03 -19.71
N SER A 244 -1.22 -13.85 -20.33
CA SER A 244 -1.04 -13.67 -21.79
C SER A 244 0.40 -13.66 -22.26
#